data_AF-A0A972VZ25-F1
#
_entry.id   AF-A0A972VZ25-F1
#
_cell.length_a   1.000
_cell.length_b   1.000
_cell.length_c   1.000
_cell.angle_alpha   90.00
_cell.angle_beta   90.00
_cell.angle_gamma   90.00
#
_symmetry.space_group_name_H-M   'P 1'
#
loop_
_entity.id
_entity.type
_entity.pdbx_description
1 polymer ?
#
loop_
_entity_poly.entity_id
_entity_poly.type
_entity_poly.pdbx_seq_one_letter_code
_entity_poly.pdbx_strand_id
1 'polypeptide(L)'
;MSPEKAQLQYLERYAEPEIHALEGLDIRRYAHCLVIPAHREPPESLIQVWPHADPGLLMIVVVNSWDSTDRISQLMLQNLTREPAQQSGHLHYIHGSARPDLIIVDRCLPGRLIPRRQGVGLARKIGADVALALICSGAIESPLI
;
A
#
# COMPACT_ATOMS: atom_id res chain seq x y z
N MET A 1 19.56 16.87 -14.36
CA MET A 1 19.24 15.48 -13.96
C MET A 1 17.81 15.22 -14.45
N SER A 2 17.54 14.16 -15.21
CA SER A 2 16.16 13.87 -15.63
C SER A 2 15.30 13.52 -14.42
N PRO A 3 13.98 13.80 -14.42
CA PRO A 3 13.08 13.42 -13.33
C PRO A 3 13.17 11.94 -12.96
N GLU A 4 13.22 11.07 -13.97
CA GLU A 4 13.38 9.61 -13.82
C GLU A 4 14.63 9.24 -13.03
N LYS A 5 15.77 9.88 -13.36
CA LYS A 5 17.05 9.60 -12.68
C LYS A 5 17.04 10.09 -11.22
N ALA A 6 16.28 11.12 -10.90
CA ALA A 6 16.12 11.61 -9.52
C ALA A 6 15.20 10.68 -8.71
N GLN A 7 14.11 10.19 -9.32
CA GLN A 7 13.18 9.24 -8.69
C GLN A 7 13.88 7.93 -8.34
N LEU A 8 14.66 7.36 -9.26
CA LEU A 8 15.41 6.13 -9.00
C LEU A 8 16.46 6.31 -7.88
N GLN A 9 17.18 7.44 -7.86
CA GLN A 9 18.10 7.75 -6.76
C GLN A 9 17.39 7.95 -5.42
N TYR A 10 16.19 8.51 -5.45
CA TYR A 10 15.37 8.63 -4.24
C TYR A 10 14.98 7.25 -3.73
N LEU A 11 14.46 6.38 -4.60
CA LEU A 11 14.06 5.02 -4.24
C LEU A 11 15.23 4.22 -3.67
N GLU A 12 16.41 4.32 -4.28
CA GLU A 12 17.63 3.64 -3.80
C GLU A 12 18.07 4.11 -2.40
N ARG A 13 17.93 5.41 -2.09
CA ARG A 13 18.56 6.01 -0.89
C ARG A 13 17.62 6.24 0.27
N TYR A 14 16.34 6.48 -0.02
CA TYR A 14 15.41 7.00 0.96
C TYR A 14 14.13 6.18 1.09
N ALA A 15 13.78 5.33 0.12
CA ALA A 15 12.54 4.57 0.22
C ALA A 15 12.58 3.57 1.38
N GLU A 16 11.41 3.32 1.96
CA GLU A 16 11.24 2.24 2.93
C GLU A 16 11.38 0.85 2.26
N PRO A 17 11.83 -0.18 3.01
CA PRO A 17 12.20 -1.47 2.43
C PRO A 17 11.05 -2.24 1.76
N GLU A 18 9.79 -1.87 2.00
CA GLU A 18 8.61 -2.49 1.40
C GLU A 18 8.64 -2.49 -0.13
N ILE A 19 9.34 -1.53 -0.76
CA ILE A 19 9.45 -1.48 -2.23
C ILE A 19 10.09 -2.75 -2.83
N HIS A 20 10.97 -3.44 -2.09
CA HIS A 20 11.63 -4.66 -2.57
C HIS A 20 10.66 -5.85 -2.64
N ALA A 21 9.62 -5.85 -1.80
CA ALA A 21 8.62 -6.91 -1.82
C ALA A 21 7.79 -6.90 -3.12
N LEU A 22 7.75 -5.80 -3.87
CA LEU A 22 7.08 -5.71 -5.15
C LEU A 22 7.64 -6.70 -6.19
N GLU A 23 8.91 -7.08 -6.11
CA GLU A 23 9.53 -8.06 -7.02
C GLU A 23 8.88 -9.45 -6.93
N GLY A 24 8.27 -9.77 -5.80
CA GLY A 24 7.56 -11.03 -5.57
C GLY A 24 6.10 -11.02 -6.00
N LEU A 25 5.62 -9.93 -6.62
CA LEU A 25 4.23 -9.74 -7.01
C LEU A 25 4.12 -9.52 -8.53
N ASP A 26 3.15 -10.18 -9.16
CA ASP A 26 2.83 -9.98 -10.58
C ASP A 26 1.81 -8.84 -10.72
N ILE A 27 2.31 -7.61 -10.61
CA ILE A 27 1.50 -6.40 -10.62
C ILE A 27 1.04 -6.05 -12.04
N ARG A 28 -0.27 -5.89 -12.22
CA ARG A 28 -0.86 -5.44 -13.49
C ARG A 28 -0.56 -3.96 -13.77
N ARG A 29 -0.89 -3.51 -14.99
CA ARG A 29 -0.81 -2.09 -15.35
C ARG A 29 -2.09 -1.36 -14.96
N TYR A 30 -1.93 -0.15 -14.42
CA TYR A 30 -2.99 0.74 -13.96
C TYR A 30 -2.78 2.16 -14.50
N ALA A 31 -3.88 2.88 -14.69
CA ALA A 31 -3.84 4.28 -15.08
C ALA A 31 -3.46 5.18 -13.89
N HIS A 32 -4.00 4.88 -12.71
CA HIS A 32 -3.88 5.70 -11.50
C HIS A 32 -3.67 4.84 -10.26
N CYS A 33 -3.18 5.46 -9.20
CA CYS A 33 -3.22 4.88 -7.87
C CYS A 33 -3.73 5.86 -6.82
N LEU A 34 -4.12 5.32 -5.67
CA LEU A 34 -4.51 6.09 -4.50
C LEU A 34 -3.85 5.50 -3.25
N VAL A 35 -3.12 6.32 -2.49
CA VAL A 35 -2.48 5.91 -1.23
C VAL A 35 -3.36 6.26 -0.04
N ILE A 36 -3.67 5.25 0.79
CA ILE A 36 -4.52 5.39 1.97
C ILE A 36 -3.78 4.87 3.21
N PRO A 37 -3.28 5.75 4.09
CA PRO A 37 -2.86 5.35 5.44
C PRO A 37 -4.09 5.05 6.30
N ALA A 38 -4.16 3.88 6.91
CA ALA A 38 -5.30 3.45 7.72
C ALA A 38 -4.87 3.00 9.11
N HIS A 39 -5.29 3.77 10.13
CA HIS A 39 -4.98 3.51 11.53
C HIS A 39 -6.27 3.55 12.36
N ARG A 40 -6.63 2.44 13.00
CA ARG A 40 -7.84 2.32 13.83
C ARG A 40 -9.14 2.74 13.14
N GLU A 41 -9.17 2.61 11.83
CA GLU A 41 -10.39 2.79 11.06
C GLU A 41 -11.24 1.50 11.17
N PRO A 42 -12.57 1.59 11.26
CA PRO A 42 -13.42 0.42 11.10
C PRO A 42 -13.29 -0.16 9.68
N PRO A 43 -13.26 -1.49 9.51
CA PRO A 43 -13.18 -2.12 8.19
C PRO A 43 -14.28 -1.63 7.24
N GLU A 44 -15.49 -1.40 7.77
CA GLU A 44 -16.66 -0.96 7.02
C GLU A 44 -16.46 0.44 6.41
N SER A 45 -15.69 1.30 7.08
CA SER A 45 -15.46 2.68 6.65
C SER A 45 -14.67 2.75 5.35
N LEU A 46 -13.68 1.88 5.15
CA LEU A 46 -12.92 1.80 3.90
C LEU A 46 -13.75 1.16 2.78
N ILE A 47 -14.54 0.14 3.11
CA ILE A 47 -15.39 -0.58 2.15
C ILE A 47 -16.45 0.35 1.54
N GLN A 48 -17.07 1.19 2.37
CA GLN A 48 -18.16 2.07 1.96
C GLN A 48 -17.72 3.23 1.06
N VAL A 49 -16.45 3.62 1.12
CA VAL A 49 -15.89 4.71 0.30
C VAL A 49 -15.11 4.20 -0.90
N TRP A 50 -15.09 2.88 -1.15
CA TRP A 50 -14.48 2.37 -2.36
C TRP A 50 -15.16 3.01 -3.57
N PRO A 51 -14.38 3.59 -4.50
CA PRO A 51 -14.95 3.98 -5.77
C PRO A 51 -15.54 2.73 -6.43
N HIS A 52 -16.50 2.93 -7.33
CA HIS A 52 -16.96 1.86 -8.21
C HIS A 52 -15.76 1.12 -8.82
N ALA A 53 -15.93 -0.16 -9.17
CA ALA A 53 -14.87 -0.99 -9.73
C ALA A 53 -14.26 -0.34 -10.99
N ASP A 54 -13.21 0.46 -10.78
CA ASP A 54 -12.42 1.09 -11.82
C ASP A 54 -11.22 0.17 -12.06
N PRO A 55 -11.19 -0.55 -13.19
CA PRO A 55 -10.09 -1.46 -13.50
C PRO A 55 -8.76 -0.72 -13.72
N GLY A 56 -8.79 0.61 -13.91
CA GLY A 56 -7.61 1.45 -14.08
C GLY A 56 -7.04 1.99 -12.76
N LEU A 57 -7.72 1.79 -11.62
CA LEU A 57 -7.27 2.28 -10.32
C LEU A 57 -6.64 1.15 -9.48
N LEU A 58 -5.47 1.42 -8.91
CA LEU A 58 -4.86 0.61 -7.85
C LEU A 58 -4.93 1.35 -6.52
N MET A 59 -5.48 0.71 -5.48
CA MET A 59 -5.47 1.29 -4.14
C MET A 59 -4.34 0.70 -3.31
N ILE A 60 -3.49 1.56 -2.75
CA ILE A 60 -2.38 1.18 -1.88
C ILE A 60 -2.75 1.55 -0.45
N VAL A 61 -3.18 0.57 0.35
CA VAL A 61 -3.65 0.76 1.71
C VAL A 61 -2.56 0.36 2.70
N VAL A 62 -2.08 1.30 3.50
CA VAL A 62 -1.08 1.04 4.54
C VAL A 62 -1.79 0.90 5.87
N VAL A 63 -2.04 -0.34 6.30
CA VAL A 63 -2.68 -0.62 7.59
C VAL A 63 -1.62 -0.56 8.67
N ASN A 64 -1.67 0.47 9.51
CA ASN A 64 -0.60 0.75 10.45
C ASN A 64 -1.04 0.76 11.91
N SER A 65 -0.12 0.34 12.78
CA SER A 65 -0.19 0.59 14.22
C SER A 65 1.20 0.65 14.84
N TRP A 66 1.31 1.30 15.99
CA TRP A 66 2.49 1.23 16.87
C TRP A 66 2.25 0.32 18.08
N ASP A 67 1.03 -0.22 18.20
CA ASP A 67 0.56 -0.99 19.33
C ASP A 67 0.23 -2.41 18.86
N SER A 68 0.96 -3.40 19.37
CA SER A 68 0.75 -4.83 19.05
C SER A 68 -0.61 -5.36 19.51
N THR A 69 -1.32 -4.61 20.35
CA THR A 69 -2.64 -4.99 20.87
C THR A 69 -3.79 -4.26 20.16
N ASP A 70 -3.49 -3.51 19.10
CA ASP A 70 -4.47 -2.77 18.32
C ASP A 70 -5.36 -3.68 17.47
N ARG A 71 -6.42 -4.18 18.12
CA ARG A 71 -7.38 -5.10 17.50
C ARG A 71 -8.13 -4.48 16.32
N ILE A 72 -8.28 -3.16 16.26
CA ILE A 72 -9.05 -2.50 15.19
C ILE A 72 -8.24 -2.56 13.90
N SER A 73 -6.98 -2.13 13.92
CA SER A 73 -6.11 -2.22 12.75
C SER A 73 -5.86 -3.69 12.33
N GLN A 74 -5.72 -4.60 13.29
CA GLN A 74 -5.56 -6.03 13.00
C GLN A 74 -6.80 -6.64 12.34
N LEU A 75 -8.00 -6.29 12.82
CA LEU A 75 -9.26 -6.73 12.22
C LEU A 75 -9.45 -6.13 10.82
N MET A 76 -9.05 -4.88 10.61
CA MET A 76 -9.02 -4.27 9.28
C MET A 76 -8.11 -5.07 8.34
N LEU A 77 -6.87 -5.31 8.72
CA LEU A 77 -5.93 -6.09 7.91
C LEU A 77 -6.55 -7.45 7.57
N GLN A 78 -7.04 -8.17 8.59
CA GLN A 78 -7.67 -9.47 8.41
C GLN A 78 -8.84 -9.40 7.42
N ASN A 79 -9.70 -8.40 7.51
CA ASN A 79 -10.86 -8.23 6.64
C ASN A 79 -10.48 -7.89 5.20
N LEU A 80 -9.48 -7.03 5.01
CA LEU A 80 -8.98 -6.67 3.68
C LEU A 80 -8.30 -7.86 3.01
N THR A 81 -7.63 -8.73 3.78
CA THR A 81 -6.88 -9.91 3.26
C THR A 81 -7.64 -11.23 3.37
N ARG A 82 -8.98 -11.22 3.44
CA ARG A 82 -9.78 -12.48 3.50
C ARG A 82 -9.80 -13.22 2.18
N GLU A 83 -9.71 -12.48 1.08
CA GLU A 83 -9.69 -13.05 -0.27
C GLU A 83 -8.29 -13.56 -0.62
N PRO A 84 -8.19 -14.55 -1.53
CA PRO A 84 -6.90 -15.00 -2.04
C PRO A 84 -6.06 -13.83 -2.57
N ALA A 85 -4.81 -13.76 -2.11
CA ALA A 85 -3.88 -12.69 -2.44
C ALA A 85 -2.54 -13.29 -2.86
N GLN A 86 -1.84 -12.62 -3.78
CA GLN A 86 -0.40 -12.80 -3.86
C GLN A 86 0.25 -12.11 -2.65
N GLN A 87 1.23 -12.75 -2.04
CA GLN A 87 1.89 -12.20 -0.86
C GLN A 87 3.40 -12.22 -1.04
N SER A 88 4.03 -11.09 -0.73
CA SER A 88 5.48 -10.94 -0.70
C SER A 88 5.84 -10.03 0.47
N GLY A 89 6.65 -10.53 1.40
CA GLY A 89 7.00 -9.79 2.62
C GLY A 89 5.78 -9.27 3.39
N HIS A 90 5.62 -7.95 3.41
CA HIS A 90 4.54 -7.23 4.11
C HIS A 90 3.40 -6.79 3.18
N LEU A 91 3.48 -7.16 1.90
CA LEU A 91 2.52 -6.77 0.88
C LEU A 91 1.56 -7.92 0.59
N HIS A 92 0.28 -7.58 0.51
CA HIS A 92 -0.76 -8.44 -0.03
C HIS A 92 -1.36 -7.76 -1.26
N TYR A 93 -1.30 -8.43 -2.41
CA TYR A 93 -1.89 -7.96 -3.64
C TYR A 93 -3.15 -8.76 -3.96
N ILE A 94 -4.28 -8.05 -4.02
CA ILE A 94 -5.63 -8.61 -4.04
C ILE A 94 -6.34 -8.08 -5.28
N HIS A 95 -6.86 -8.99 -6.08
CA HIS A 95 -7.68 -8.64 -7.23
C HIS A 95 -9.12 -8.39 -6.80
N GLY A 96 -9.64 -7.20 -7.11
CA GLY A 96 -11.01 -6.82 -6.84
C GLY A 96 -11.92 -7.17 -8.02
N SER A 97 -12.95 -7.98 -7.79
CA SER A 97 -13.98 -8.25 -8.81
C SER A 97 -15.08 -7.19 -8.84
N ALA A 98 -15.38 -6.57 -7.69
CA ALA A 98 -16.41 -5.54 -7.51
C ALA A 98 -15.86 -4.26 -6.87
N ARG A 99 -14.53 -4.12 -6.81
CA ARG A 99 -13.77 -2.99 -6.29
C ARG A 99 -12.44 -2.89 -7.05
N PRO A 100 -11.72 -1.76 -6.96
CA PRO A 100 -10.35 -1.69 -7.48
C PRO A 100 -9.44 -2.77 -6.87
N ASP A 101 -8.36 -3.09 -7.58
CA ASP A 101 -7.32 -3.96 -7.05
C ASP A 101 -6.60 -3.25 -5.88
N LEU A 102 -6.17 -4.04 -4.90
CA LEU A 102 -5.58 -3.53 -3.66
C LEU A 102 -4.15 -4.05 -3.51
N ILE A 103 -3.24 -3.15 -3.12
CA ILE A 103 -2.02 -3.52 -2.40
C ILE A 103 -2.21 -3.12 -0.95
N ILE A 104 -2.21 -4.11 -0.05
CA ILE A 104 -2.26 -3.88 1.39
C ILE A 104 -0.85 -4.02 1.96
N VAL A 105 -0.39 -2.99 2.66
CA VAL A 105 0.88 -3.00 3.39
C VAL A 105 0.60 -3.23 4.88
N ASP A 106 1.02 -4.38 5.40
CA ASP A 106 0.92 -4.71 6.82
C ASP A 106 2.02 -4.01 7.62
N ARG A 107 1.62 -2.98 8.38
CA ARG A 107 2.42 -2.34 9.41
C ARG A 107 1.73 -2.32 10.76
N CYS A 108 0.87 -3.30 11.04
CA CYS A 108 0.09 -3.39 12.28
C CYS A 108 0.30 -4.69 13.07
N LEU A 109 0.89 -5.73 12.47
CA LEU A 109 1.22 -6.96 13.19
C LEU A 109 2.56 -6.87 13.94
N PRO A 110 2.77 -7.70 14.98
CA PRO A 110 4.07 -7.79 15.68
C PRO A 110 5.24 -8.01 14.73
N GLY A 111 6.35 -7.31 14.96
CA GLY A 111 7.52 -7.31 14.07
C GLY A 111 7.39 -6.37 12.87
N ARG A 112 6.21 -5.80 12.60
CA ARG A 112 5.94 -4.89 11.47
C ARG A 112 5.40 -3.53 11.88
N LEU A 113 5.28 -3.29 13.19
CA LEU A 113 4.73 -2.04 13.72
C LEU A 113 5.50 -0.80 13.23
N ILE A 114 4.78 0.31 13.11
CA ILE A 114 5.39 1.63 12.93
C ILE A 114 5.91 2.14 14.28
N PRO A 115 7.08 2.80 14.35
CA PRO A 115 7.53 3.45 15.56
C PRO A 115 6.52 4.50 16.07
N ARG A 116 6.20 4.49 17.36
CA ARG A 116 5.17 5.36 17.97
C ARG A 116 5.28 6.85 17.63
N ARG A 117 6.51 7.36 17.44
CA ARG A 117 6.77 8.78 17.14
C ARG A 117 6.69 9.13 15.65
N GLN A 118 6.58 8.15 14.76
CA GLN A 118 6.56 8.35 13.31
C GLN A 118 5.15 8.24 12.70
N GLY A 119 4.17 7.75 13.49
CA GLY A 119 2.72 7.88 13.26
C GLY A 119 2.27 7.67 11.81
N VAL A 120 1.33 8.52 11.38
CA VAL A 120 0.79 8.54 10.01
C VAL A 120 1.78 9.05 8.96
N GLY A 121 2.85 9.73 9.37
CA GLY A 121 3.87 10.25 8.45
C GLY A 121 4.63 9.12 7.77
N LEU A 122 5.06 8.11 8.53
CA LEU A 122 5.72 6.93 7.97
C LEU A 122 4.76 6.11 7.10
N ALA A 123 3.50 5.92 7.52
CA ALA A 123 2.52 5.19 6.71
C ALA A 123 2.32 5.84 5.33
N ARG A 124 2.18 7.17 5.30
CA ARG A 124 2.11 7.93 4.04
C ARG A 124 3.37 7.78 3.19
N LYS A 125 4.55 7.86 3.82
CA LYS A 125 5.83 7.68 3.14
C LYS A 125 5.93 6.28 2.50
N ILE A 126 5.64 5.22 3.26
CA ILE A 126 5.65 3.83 2.75
C ILE A 126 4.73 3.71 1.53
N GLY A 127 3.48 4.18 1.64
CA GLY A 127 2.53 4.12 0.52
C GLY A 127 3.01 4.91 -0.71
N ALA A 128 3.58 6.10 -0.50
CA ALA A 128 4.14 6.91 -1.57
C ALA A 128 5.40 6.29 -2.21
N ASP A 129 6.25 5.63 -1.42
CA ASP A 129 7.43 4.93 -1.91
C ASP A 129 7.03 3.74 -2.79
N VAL A 130 6.01 2.97 -2.37
CA VAL A 130 5.41 1.89 -3.18
C VAL A 130 4.81 2.42 -4.47
N ALA A 131 4.01 3.48 -4.41
CA ALA A 131 3.42 4.11 -5.58
C ALA A 131 4.49 4.61 -6.56
N LEU A 132 5.52 5.29 -6.05
CA LEU A 132 6.62 5.79 -6.86
C LEU A 132 7.40 4.65 -7.54
N ALA A 133 7.67 3.55 -6.83
CA ALA A 133 8.32 2.38 -7.41
C ALA A 133 7.51 1.79 -8.58
N LEU A 134 6.19 1.71 -8.44
CA LEU A 134 5.28 1.23 -9.49
C LEU A 134 5.16 2.20 -10.67
N ILE A 135 5.26 3.51 -10.44
CA ILE A 135 5.35 4.51 -11.51
C ILE A 135 6.67 4.35 -12.27
N CYS A 136 7.79 4.21 -11.56
CA CYS A 136 9.11 4.04 -12.18
C CYS A 136 9.24 2.71 -12.97
N SER A 137 8.52 1.66 -12.57
CA SER A 137 8.49 0.38 -13.31
C SER A 137 7.51 0.39 -14.50
N GLY A 138 6.69 1.43 -14.65
CA GLY A 138 5.66 1.52 -15.69
C GLY A 138 4.38 0.72 -15.41
N ALA A 139 4.23 0.20 -14.19
CA ALA A 139 3.01 -0.44 -13.72
C ALA A 139 1.89 0.58 -13.46
N ILE A 140 2.22 1.83 -13.12
CA ILE A 140 1.26 2.94 -13.03
C ILE A 140 1.64 4.01 -14.05
N GLU A 141 0.67 4.44 -14.86
CA GLU A 141 0.91 5.41 -15.94
C GLU A 141 0.95 6.86 -15.44
N SER A 142 0.03 7.23 -14.54
CA SER A 142 -0.02 8.59 -14.00
C SER A 142 1.03 8.80 -12.91
N PRO A 143 1.76 9.93 -12.93
CA PRO A 143 2.68 10.28 -11.85
C PRO A 143 1.98 10.87 -10.62
N LEU A 144 0.64 10.98 -10.63
CA LEU A 144 -0.15 11.53 -9.53
C LEU A 144 -0.53 10.43 -8.54
N ILE A 145 -0.33 10.74 -7.25
CA ILE A 145 -0.59 9.89 -6.09
C ILE A 145 -1.54 10.64 -5.15
#